data_AF-H0H1B6-F1
#
_entry.id   AF-H0H1B6-F1
#
_cell.length_a   1.000
_cell.length_b   1.000
_cell.length_c   1.000
_cell.angle_alpha   90.00
_cell.angle_beta   90.00
_cell.angle_gamma   90.00
#
_symmetry.space_group_name_H-M   'P 1'
#
loop_
_entity.id
_entity.type
_entity.pdbx_description
1 polymer ?
#
loop_
_entity_poly.entity_id
_entity_poly.type
_entity_poly.pdbx_seq_one_letter_code
_entity_poly.pdbx_strand_id
1 'polypeptide(L)'
;MHVVPFAEFPLHLNPSILKNDKLDTTLVLTKSDQLFEDKISVSKKVPMFMKQFLKFTLRIDSNKTFAISAMKNWNVSMFYNYFKNYTYLLGNPNAGKSTLINSLLQKYLGYKVKINSAGEINLPSKETMQEAFTNPKNFLKIQAAGVSHIPNLTRSAQAYQVGNKILFDLPGYSTSTSELRLEEIIDKDWLQRLRKTNLFNHRRMKQKNYESMKGTSQGGCYTVGGIFYLVPPKGSINQIVKCIPGPSATFKNVEKGIEVFRSCTSSSGTHPLSQYCGIRSVLSDKDQYRRYAIPPFVGSIEIVLKDIGYFLLRTTGRYEFKGLHEIWVPRGIEVCIREPLEKLIESNYKRYMETGGKEPVFPRDRPVISSLYEVAQNETDVLNTVKQLYLKTTEKDLSARRFVEDDPYDVVQDPENKRNAYWYYQW
;
A
#
# COMPACT_ATOMS: atom_id res chain seq x y z
N MET A 1 -0.51 1.44 -19.23
CA MET A 1 -0.19 2.15 -17.96
C MET A 1 -0.50 1.23 -16.80
N HIS A 2 0.50 0.86 -16.01
CA HIS A 2 0.29 0.09 -14.79
C HIS A 2 0.08 1.05 -13.61
N VAL A 3 -1.14 1.10 -13.09
CA VAL A 3 -1.57 1.99 -12.02
C VAL A 3 -1.42 1.30 -10.67
N VAL A 4 -0.67 1.91 -9.76
CA VAL A 4 -0.31 1.38 -8.44
C VAL A 4 -0.52 2.48 -7.39
N PRO A 5 -1.29 2.25 -6.31
CA PRO A 5 -1.39 3.18 -5.20
C PRO A 5 -0.07 3.27 -4.44
N PHE A 6 0.58 4.43 -4.42
CA PHE A 6 1.93 4.57 -3.89
C PHE A 6 1.99 4.33 -2.37
N ALA A 7 0.95 4.77 -1.65
CA ALA A 7 0.80 4.53 -0.22
C ALA A 7 0.87 3.04 0.16
N GLU A 8 0.45 2.15 -0.74
CA GLU A 8 0.36 0.70 -0.52
C GLU A 8 1.43 -0.08 -1.30
N PHE A 9 2.40 0.62 -1.90
CA PHE A 9 3.54 0.00 -2.57
C PHE A 9 4.35 -0.91 -1.60
N PRO A 10 4.82 -2.09 -2.01
CA PRO A 10 4.75 -2.66 -3.35
C PRO A 10 3.56 -3.60 -3.61
N LEU A 11 2.61 -3.76 -2.69
CA LEU A 11 1.61 -4.85 -2.71
C LEU A 11 0.70 -4.89 -3.96
N HIS A 12 0.64 -3.79 -4.72
CA HIS A 12 -0.12 -3.67 -5.97
C HIS A 12 0.75 -3.65 -7.22
N LEU A 13 2.07 -3.69 -7.07
CA LEU A 13 2.99 -3.76 -8.20
C LEU A 13 3.01 -5.18 -8.73
N ASN A 14 2.82 -5.34 -10.03
CA ASN A 14 3.09 -6.59 -10.72
C ASN A 14 4.28 -6.40 -11.68
N PRO A 15 5.49 -6.85 -11.31
CA PRO A 15 6.69 -6.72 -12.14
C PRO A 15 6.56 -7.39 -13.51
N SER A 16 5.77 -8.46 -13.65
CA SER A 16 5.60 -9.15 -14.93
C SER A 16 4.95 -8.27 -16.00
N ILE A 17 4.08 -7.33 -15.60
CA ILE A 17 3.49 -6.35 -16.51
C ILE A 17 4.59 -5.41 -17.03
N LEU A 18 5.48 -4.95 -16.15
CA LEU A 18 6.56 -4.02 -16.49
C LEU A 18 7.69 -4.67 -17.29
N LYS A 19 7.92 -5.98 -17.11
CA LYS A 19 8.94 -6.78 -17.82
C LYS A 19 8.48 -7.27 -19.20
N ASN A 20 7.22 -7.04 -19.57
CA ASN A 20 6.69 -7.55 -20.83
C ASN A 20 7.13 -6.65 -22.01
N ASP A 21 8.14 -7.10 -22.76
CA ASP A 21 8.72 -6.38 -23.89
C ASP A 21 7.74 -6.13 -25.05
N LYS A 22 6.62 -6.86 -25.10
CA LYS A 22 5.55 -6.65 -26.10
C LYS A 22 4.67 -5.45 -25.77
N LEU A 23 4.77 -4.91 -24.55
CA LEU A 23 3.94 -3.81 -24.08
C LEU A 23 4.78 -2.57 -23.82
N ASP A 24 4.33 -1.42 -24.35
CA ASP A 24 4.89 -0.13 -23.93
C ASP A 24 4.31 0.25 -22.56
N THR A 25 4.98 -0.20 -21.52
CA THR A 25 4.52 -0.03 -20.14
C THR A 25 5.14 1.19 -19.46
N THR A 26 4.31 1.83 -18.64
CA THR A 26 4.66 2.96 -17.80
C THR A 26 4.06 2.70 -16.43
N LEU A 27 4.87 2.82 -15.39
CA LEU A 27 4.44 2.75 -14.00
C LEU A 27 3.81 4.08 -13.58
N VAL A 28 2.62 4.02 -12.99
CA VAL A 28 1.86 5.19 -12.54
C VAL A 28 1.53 5.02 -11.06
N LEU A 29 2.23 5.79 -10.22
CA LEU A 29 2.09 5.82 -8.78
C LEU A 29 1.01 6.83 -8.38
N THR A 30 -0.20 6.35 -8.07
CA THR A 30 -1.33 7.18 -7.63
C THR A 30 -1.30 7.41 -6.12
N LYS A 31 -2.23 8.22 -5.61
CA LYS A 31 -2.35 8.54 -4.16
C LYS A 31 -1.04 9.09 -3.56
N SER A 32 -0.19 9.75 -4.36
CA SER A 32 1.11 10.26 -3.88
C SER A 32 0.96 11.31 -2.78
N ASP A 33 -0.17 11.99 -2.70
CA ASP A 33 -0.54 12.93 -1.64
C ASP A 33 -0.77 12.29 -0.26
N GLN A 34 -0.85 10.96 -0.19
CA GLN A 34 -0.88 10.23 1.07
C GLN A 34 0.51 10.05 1.69
N LEU A 35 1.58 10.19 0.89
CA LEU A 35 2.96 10.07 1.32
C LEU A 35 3.71 11.41 1.34
N PHE A 36 3.41 12.31 0.41
CA PHE A 36 4.15 13.56 0.22
C PHE A 36 3.26 14.78 0.42
N GLU A 37 3.86 15.84 0.96
CA GLU A 37 3.15 17.09 1.23
C GLU A 37 3.03 18.01 0.02
N ASP A 38 3.94 17.88 -0.95
CA ASP A 38 4.07 18.83 -2.04
C ASP A 38 4.27 18.16 -3.41
N LYS A 39 3.86 18.87 -4.45
CA LYS A 39 3.98 18.43 -5.84
C LYS A 39 5.44 18.30 -6.28
N ILE A 40 6.36 19.14 -5.81
CA ILE A 40 7.75 19.19 -6.31
C ILE A 40 8.46 17.90 -5.94
N SER A 41 8.31 17.44 -4.71
CA SER A 41 8.84 16.16 -4.23
C SER A 41 8.33 14.99 -5.07
N VAL A 42 7.02 14.96 -5.33
CA VAL A 42 6.37 13.95 -6.19
C VAL A 42 6.88 14.01 -7.64
N SER A 43 7.04 15.20 -8.23
CA SER A 43 7.45 15.36 -9.64
C SER A 43 8.92 15.04 -9.88
N LYS A 44 9.81 15.41 -8.95
CA LYS A 44 11.27 15.34 -9.16
C LYS A 44 11.91 14.12 -8.51
N LYS A 45 11.63 13.89 -7.23
CA LYS A 45 12.37 12.94 -6.40
C LYS A 45 11.89 11.50 -6.64
N VAL A 46 10.57 11.31 -6.72
CA VAL A 46 9.97 9.98 -6.87
C VAL A 46 10.38 9.30 -8.18
N PRO A 47 10.30 9.92 -9.37
CA PRO A 47 10.68 9.22 -10.61
C PRO A 47 12.15 8.80 -10.63
N MET A 48 13.05 9.61 -10.08
CA MET A 48 14.47 9.27 -9.97
C MET A 48 14.70 8.09 -9.05
N PHE A 49 14.06 8.10 -7.87
CA PHE A 49 14.13 6.99 -6.92
C PHE A 49 13.59 5.71 -7.55
N MET A 50 12.42 5.77 -8.19
CA MET A 50 11.79 4.61 -8.78
C MET A 50 12.55 4.04 -9.97
N LYS A 51 13.17 4.87 -10.81
CA LYS A 51 14.08 4.41 -11.86
C LYS A 51 15.18 3.50 -11.27
N GLN A 52 15.83 3.96 -10.21
CA GLN A 52 16.90 3.20 -9.57
C GLN A 52 16.37 1.96 -8.83
N PHE A 53 15.24 2.06 -8.14
CA PHE A 53 14.55 0.92 -7.52
C PHE A 53 14.22 -0.16 -8.56
N LEU A 54 13.60 0.20 -9.70
CA LEU A 54 13.23 -0.73 -10.76
C LEU A 54 14.48 -1.41 -11.36
N LYS A 55 15.55 -0.63 -11.56
CA LYS A 55 16.81 -1.14 -12.11
C LYS A 55 17.50 -2.10 -11.15
N PHE A 56 17.70 -1.72 -9.88
CA PHE A 56 18.50 -2.50 -8.94
C PHE A 56 17.74 -3.66 -8.32
N THR A 57 16.44 -3.50 -8.09
CA THR A 57 15.62 -4.52 -7.42
C THR A 57 14.95 -5.45 -8.42
N LEU A 58 14.41 -4.92 -9.52
CA LEU A 58 13.60 -5.70 -10.47
C LEU A 58 14.31 -6.02 -11.78
N ARG A 59 15.52 -5.47 -11.99
CA ARG A 59 16.28 -5.54 -13.25
C ARG A 59 15.50 -4.98 -14.44
N ILE A 60 14.74 -3.90 -14.20
CA ILE A 60 13.96 -3.17 -15.21
C ILE A 60 14.58 -1.79 -15.43
N ASP A 61 15.21 -1.56 -16.59
CA ASP A 61 15.74 -0.24 -16.94
C ASP A 61 14.66 0.59 -17.66
N SER A 62 13.88 1.33 -16.88
CA SER A 62 12.79 2.16 -17.41
C SER A 62 12.77 3.54 -16.76
N ASN A 63 12.69 4.58 -17.60
CA ASN A 63 12.43 5.96 -17.19
C ASN A 63 10.93 6.29 -17.14
N LYS A 64 10.06 5.31 -17.44
CA LYS A 64 8.62 5.50 -17.63
C LYS A 64 7.88 5.36 -16.31
N THR A 65 8.21 6.20 -15.34
CA THR A 65 7.51 6.26 -14.05
C THR A 65 6.95 7.64 -13.79
N PHE A 66 5.65 7.72 -13.48
CA PHE A 66 4.97 8.95 -13.07
C PHE A 66 4.38 8.77 -11.68
N ALA A 67 4.64 9.74 -10.81
CA ALA A 67 3.95 9.84 -9.53
C ALA A 67 2.93 10.98 -9.60
N ILE A 68 1.68 10.69 -9.22
CA ILE A 68 0.55 11.58 -9.39
C ILE A 68 -0.35 11.60 -8.16
N SER A 69 -1.10 12.69 -8.02
CA SER A 69 -2.29 12.76 -7.17
C SER A 69 -3.45 13.27 -8.02
N ALA A 70 -4.40 12.39 -8.32
CA ALA A 70 -5.61 12.78 -9.04
C ALA A 70 -6.47 13.75 -8.21
N MET A 71 -6.55 13.54 -6.89
CA MET A 71 -7.31 14.42 -5.99
C MET A 71 -6.73 15.83 -5.88
N LYS A 72 -5.40 15.95 -5.85
CA LYS A 72 -4.71 17.25 -5.78
C LYS A 72 -4.34 17.81 -7.16
N ASN A 73 -4.70 17.11 -8.25
CA ASN A 73 -4.32 17.43 -9.62
C ASN A 73 -2.79 17.57 -9.82
N TRP A 74 -2.00 16.83 -9.03
CA TRP A 74 -0.54 16.83 -9.14
C TRP A 74 -0.11 15.92 -10.29
N ASN A 75 0.69 16.48 -11.19
CA ASN A 75 1.29 15.80 -12.35
C ASN A 75 0.30 15.20 -13.36
N VAL A 76 -1.00 15.44 -13.22
CA VAL A 76 -2.03 14.95 -14.16
C VAL A 76 -1.81 15.47 -15.59
N SER A 77 -1.41 16.75 -15.76
CA SER A 77 -1.09 17.29 -17.10
C SER A 77 0.15 16.67 -17.71
N MET A 78 1.20 16.49 -16.91
CA MET A 78 2.43 15.84 -17.36
C MET A 78 2.15 14.40 -17.79
N PHE A 79 1.33 13.70 -17.01
CA PHE A 79 0.88 12.36 -17.32
C PHE A 79 0.03 12.29 -18.62
N TYR A 80 -0.93 13.21 -18.80
CA TYR A 80 -1.71 13.31 -20.04
C TYR A 80 -0.85 13.57 -21.28
N ASN A 81 0.16 14.43 -21.17
CA ASN A 81 1.05 14.71 -22.30
C ASN A 81 1.81 13.45 -22.74
N TYR A 82 2.09 12.53 -21.82
CA TYR A 82 2.74 11.25 -22.11
C TYR A 82 1.81 10.21 -22.75
N PHE A 83 0.48 10.42 -22.77
CA PHE A 83 -0.45 9.48 -23.40
C PHE A 83 -0.18 9.34 -24.89
N LYS A 84 -0.25 8.11 -25.40
CA LYS A 84 -0.44 7.86 -26.82
C LYS A 84 -1.91 8.02 -27.20
N ASN A 85 -2.21 7.97 -28.49
CA ASN A 85 -3.59 8.05 -29.01
C ASN A 85 -4.52 7.04 -28.33
N TYR A 86 -4.04 5.83 -28.09
CA TYR A 86 -4.74 4.81 -27.32
C TYR A 86 -3.90 4.42 -26.11
N THR A 87 -4.50 4.52 -24.93
CA THR A 87 -3.84 4.24 -23.65
C THR A 87 -4.72 3.35 -22.79
N TYR A 88 -4.17 2.26 -22.25
CA TYR A 88 -4.89 1.34 -21.36
C TYR A 88 -4.44 1.53 -19.92
N LEU A 89 -5.40 1.72 -19.00
CA LEU A 89 -5.16 1.74 -17.56
C LEU A 89 -5.41 0.34 -16.99
N LEU A 90 -4.35 -0.26 -16.44
CA LEU A 90 -4.36 -1.58 -15.82
C LEU A 90 -3.87 -1.47 -14.38
N GLY A 91 -4.54 -2.12 -13.44
CA GLY A 91 -4.18 -2.10 -12.02
C GLY A 91 -5.29 -2.71 -11.18
N ASN A 92 -4.98 -3.10 -9.95
CA ASN A 92 -5.93 -3.66 -9.00
C ASN A 92 -7.17 -2.76 -8.78
N PRO A 93 -8.27 -3.31 -8.22
CA PRO A 93 -9.33 -2.49 -7.62
C PRO A 93 -8.75 -1.44 -6.67
N ASN A 94 -9.41 -0.30 -6.52
CA ASN A 94 -9.01 0.80 -5.62
C ASN A 94 -7.61 1.42 -5.86
N ALA A 95 -6.92 1.08 -6.96
CA ALA A 95 -5.66 1.70 -7.37
C ALA A 95 -5.78 3.18 -7.80
N GLY A 96 -6.99 3.76 -7.82
CA GLY A 96 -7.23 5.15 -8.19
C GLY A 96 -7.46 5.42 -9.68
N LYS A 97 -7.73 4.37 -10.48
CA LYS A 97 -8.03 4.49 -11.92
C LYS A 97 -9.21 5.41 -12.22
N SER A 98 -10.37 5.15 -11.61
CA SER A 98 -11.58 5.96 -11.82
C SER A 98 -11.39 7.43 -11.40
N THR A 99 -10.69 7.67 -10.29
CA THR A 99 -10.37 9.04 -9.83
C THR A 99 -9.45 9.77 -10.82
N LEU A 100 -8.48 9.06 -11.39
CA LEU A 100 -7.59 9.60 -12.42
C LEU A 100 -8.35 9.93 -13.70
N ILE A 101 -9.21 9.02 -14.17
CA ILE A 101 -10.07 9.25 -15.33
C ILE A 101 -10.94 10.49 -15.09
N ASN A 102 -11.62 10.58 -13.95
CA ASN A 102 -12.49 11.73 -13.66
C ASN A 102 -11.72 13.06 -13.59
N SER A 103 -10.50 13.04 -13.04
CA SER A 103 -9.62 14.21 -13.04
C SER A 103 -9.26 14.65 -14.47
N LEU A 104 -8.99 13.69 -15.36
CA LEU A 104 -8.70 13.96 -16.78
C LEU A 104 -9.94 14.45 -17.54
N LEU A 105 -11.10 13.81 -17.36
CA LEU A 105 -12.36 14.22 -17.97
C LEU A 105 -12.71 15.66 -17.59
N GLN A 106 -12.61 16.00 -16.31
CA GLN A 106 -12.85 17.36 -15.82
C GLN A 106 -11.87 18.37 -16.43
N LYS A 107 -10.59 18.00 -16.53
CA LYS A 107 -9.54 18.91 -16.99
C LYS A 107 -9.56 19.17 -18.50
N TYR A 108 -9.95 18.18 -19.28
CA TYR A 108 -9.89 18.21 -20.75
C TYR A 108 -11.28 18.11 -21.41
N LEU A 109 -12.35 18.34 -20.65
CA LEU A 109 -13.75 18.23 -21.08
C LEU A 109 -14.02 16.91 -21.82
N GLY A 110 -13.46 15.82 -21.27
CA GLY A 110 -13.58 14.50 -21.84
C GLY A 110 -14.94 13.87 -21.60
N TYR A 111 -15.22 12.80 -22.33
CA TYR A 111 -16.48 12.05 -22.25
C TYR A 111 -16.29 10.55 -22.49
N LYS A 112 -17.28 9.76 -22.09
CA LYS A 112 -17.30 8.32 -22.32
C LYS A 112 -17.66 8.03 -23.77
N VAL A 113 -16.93 7.11 -24.42
CA VAL A 113 -17.20 6.68 -25.80
C VAL A 113 -17.61 5.21 -25.84
N LYS A 114 -18.49 4.88 -26.78
CA LYS A 114 -18.85 3.50 -27.10
C LYS A 114 -18.05 3.07 -28.32
N ILE A 115 -17.38 1.94 -28.21
CA ILE A 115 -16.67 1.33 -29.33
C ILE A 115 -17.52 0.16 -29.81
N ASN A 116 -17.84 0.15 -31.10
CA ASN A 116 -18.62 -0.95 -31.69
C ASN A 116 -17.73 -2.18 -31.93
N SER A 117 -18.34 -3.30 -32.33
CA SER A 117 -17.63 -4.56 -32.58
C SER A 117 -16.58 -4.47 -33.69
N ALA A 118 -16.67 -3.46 -34.57
CA ALA A 118 -15.71 -3.17 -35.64
C ALA A 118 -14.56 -2.25 -35.18
N GLY A 119 -14.56 -1.79 -33.92
CA GLY A 119 -13.55 -0.89 -33.38
C GLY A 119 -13.79 0.60 -33.65
N GLU A 120 -14.93 0.96 -34.24
CA GLU A 120 -15.29 2.36 -34.53
C GLU A 120 -15.88 3.04 -33.30
N ILE A 121 -15.63 4.35 -33.21
CA ILE A 121 -15.89 5.15 -32.02
C ILE A 121 -17.15 5.97 -32.26
N ASN A 122 -18.21 5.64 -31.54
CA ASN A 122 -19.45 6.39 -31.59
C ASN A 122 -19.26 7.69 -30.81
N LEU A 123 -19.19 8.81 -31.54
CA LEU A 123 -19.14 10.14 -30.96
C LEU A 123 -20.47 10.47 -30.25
N PRO A 124 -20.45 11.28 -29.18
CA PRO A 124 -21.66 11.77 -28.56
C PRO A 124 -22.50 12.57 -29.54
N SER A 125 -23.82 12.60 -29.35
CA SER A 125 -24.70 13.48 -30.12
C SER A 125 -24.29 14.95 -29.94
N LYS A 126 -24.60 15.80 -30.93
CA LYS A 126 -24.35 17.25 -30.83
C LYS A 126 -24.99 17.87 -29.59
N GLU A 127 -26.18 17.40 -29.20
CA GLU A 127 -26.89 17.82 -27.99
C GLU A 127 -26.10 17.50 -26.72
N THR A 128 -25.53 16.29 -26.65
CA THR A 128 -24.68 15.85 -25.53
C THR A 128 -23.43 16.73 -25.41
N MET A 129 -22.82 17.08 -26.55
CA MET A 129 -21.67 17.99 -26.58
C MET A 129 -22.05 19.43 -26.22
N GLN A 130 -23.27 19.87 -26.54
CA GLN A 130 -23.76 21.20 -26.18
C GLN A 130 -23.99 21.31 -24.67
N GLU A 131 -24.40 20.23 -24.00
CA GLU A 131 -24.50 20.17 -22.54
C GLU A 131 -23.15 20.38 -21.85
N ALA A 132 -22.03 20.00 -22.47
CA ALA A 132 -20.70 20.29 -21.91
C ALA A 132 -20.43 21.79 -21.75
N PHE A 133 -21.04 22.63 -22.58
CA PHE A 133 -20.90 24.10 -22.52
C PHE A 133 -21.99 24.76 -21.67
N THR A 134 -23.22 24.25 -21.71
CA THR A 134 -24.37 24.85 -21.01
C THR A 134 -24.50 24.37 -19.56
N ASN A 135 -24.17 23.11 -19.27
CA ASN A 135 -24.20 22.53 -17.92
C ASN A 135 -23.02 21.56 -17.70
N PRO A 136 -21.77 22.06 -17.62
CA PRO A 136 -20.57 21.24 -17.52
C PRO A 136 -20.58 20.31 -16.29
N LYS A 137 -21.22 20.71 -15.19
CA LYS A 137 -21.30 19.88 -13.96
C LYS A 137 -22.15 18.64 -14.18
N ASN A 138 -23.32 18.79 -14.82
CA ASN A 138 -24.20 17.65 -15.09
C ASN A 138 -23.59 16.73 -16.16
N PHE A 139 -23.04 17.32 -17.22
CA PHE A 139 -22.30 16.59 -18.25
C PHE A 139 -21.21 15.70 -17.63
N LEU A 140 -20.30 16.28 -16.82
CA LEU A 140 -19.24 15.52 -16.17
C LEU A 140 -19.77 14.43 -15.23
N LYS A 141 -20.89 14.66 -14.54
CA LYS A 141 -21.51 13.66 -13.66
C LYS A 141 -21.99 12.43 -14.44
N ILE A 142 -22.53 12.63 -15.64
CA ILE A 142 -23.00 11.55 -16.53
C ILE A 142 -21.82 10.81 -17.16
N GLN A 143 -20.78 11.56 -17.58
CA GLN A 143 -19.63 10.99 -18.27
C GLN A 143 -18.58 10.36 -17.33
N ALA A 144 -18.64 10.65 -16.03
CA ALA A 144 -17.67 10.18 -15.06
C ALA A 144 -17.55 8.64 -15.05
N ALA A 145 -16.31 8.17 -14.89
CA ALA A 145 -16.07 6.82 -14.43
C ALA A 145 -16.68 6.63 -13.05
N GLY A 146 -17.37 5.50 -12.87
CA GLY A 146 -17.93 5.14 -11.58
C GLY A 146 -16.82 5.06 -10.54
N VAL A 147 -16.83 5.99 -9.59
CA VAL A 147 -16.01 5.90 -8.37
C VAL A 147 -16.89 5.22 -7.34
N SER A 148 -16.92 3.90 -7.38
CA SER A 148 -17.51 3.10 -6.32
C SER A 148 -16.40 2.53 -5.46
N HIS A 149 -16.70 2.41 -4.17
CA HIS A 149 -15.87 1.67 -3.24
C HIS A 149 -16.04 0.15 -3.40
N ILE A 150 -16.84 -0.35 -4.36
CA ILE A 150 -17.04 -1.80 -4.58
C ILE A 150 -16.01 -2.30 -5.61
N PRO A 151 -15.23 -3.37 -5.33
CA PRO A 151 -14.30 -3.96 -6.29
C PRO A 151 -15.02 -4.42 -7.57
N ASN A 152 -14.32 -4.35 -8.69
CA ASN A 152 -14.80 -4.82 -10.00
C ASN A 152 -16.10 -4.14 -10.50
N LEU A 153 -16.31 -2.86 -10.14
CA LEU A 153 -17.40 -2.06 -10.73
C LEU A 153 -17.27 -2.00 -12.27
N THR A 154 -16.05 -1.84 -12.79
CA THR A 154 -15.74 -1.95 -14.21
C THR A 154 -15.72 -3.43 -14.59
N ARG A 155 -16.88 -3.98 -14.99
CA ARG A 155 -17.03 -5.40 -15.44
C ARG A 155 -16.60 -5.62 -16.89
N SER A 156 -16.56 -4.56 -17.69
CA SER A 156 -16.12 -4.55 -19.08
C SER A 156 -15.23 -3.33 -19.33
N ALA A 157 -14.32 -3.42 -20.30
CA ALA A 157 -13.47 -2.29 -20.66
C ALA A 157 -14.33 -1.07 -21.03
N GLN A 158 -14.02 0.09 -20.47
CA GLN A 158 -14.71 1.35 -20.76
C GLN A 158 -13.75 2.31 -21.44
N ALA A 159 -14.20 2.96 -22.51
CA ALA A 159 -13.39 3.90 -23.25
C ALA A 159 -13.83 5.34 -22.97
N TYR A 160 -12.86 6.24 -22.89
CA TYR A 160 -13.05 7.66 -22.62
C TYR A 160 -12.23 8.47 -23.59
N GLN A 161 -12.84 9.48 -24.21
CA GLN A 161 -12.13 10.50 -24.95
C GLN A 161 -11.69 11.61 -23.99
N VAL A 162 -10.39 11.92 -23.99
CA VAL A 162 -9.78 12.98 -23.19
C VAL A 162 -8.98 13.84 -24.16
N GLY A 163 -9.47 15.05 -24.47
CA GLY A 163 -8.92 15.85 -25.55
C GLY A 163 -8.96 15.09 -26.89
N ASN A 164 -7.80 14.89 -27.50
CA ASN A 164 -7.64 14.15 -28.75
C ASN A 164 -7.16 12.69 -28.56
N LYS A 165 -7.20 12.17 -27.33
CA LYS A 165 -6.69 10.84 -26.99
C LYS A 165 -7.78 9.97 -26.37
N ILE A 166 -7.57 8.66 -26.41
CA ILE A 166 -8.52 7.66 -25.94
C ILE A 166 -7.90 6.83 -24.84
N LEU A 167 -8.61 6.78 -23.73
CA LEU A 167 -8.22 6.11 -22.51
C LEU A 167 -9.18 4.97 -22.22
N PHE A 168 -8.64 3.76 -22.09
CA PHE A 168 -9.38 2.57 -21.72
C PHE A 168 -9.19 2.28 -20.23
N ASP A 169 -10.29 2.26 -19.48
CA ASP A 169 -10.34 1.67 -18.15
C ASP A 169 -10.54 0.16 -18.28
N LEU A 170 -9.53 -0.61 -17.89
CA LEU A 170 -9.65 -2.06 -17.82
C LEU A 170 -10.17 -2.47 -16.42
N PRO A 171 -10.95 -3.57 -16.34
CA PRO A 171 -11.32 -4.17 -15.06
C PRO A 171 -10.11 -4.37 -14.14
N GLY A 172 -10.32 -4.21 -12.83
CA GLY A 172 -9.29 -4.52 -11.86
C GLY A 172 -8.94 -6.01 -11.90
N TYR A 173 -7.64 -6.34 -11.97
CA TYR A 173 -7.21 -7.72 -11.81
C TYR A 173 -6.97 -8.03 -10.33
N SER A 174 -7.13 -9.29 -9.95
CA SER A 174 -6.67 -9.84 -8.66
C SER A 174 -5.76 -11.02 -8.96
N THR A 175 -4.68 -11.14 -8.20
CA THR A 175 -3.77 -12.29 -8.25
C THR A 175 -4.11 -13.36 -7.21
N SER A 176 -4.93 -13.03 -6.20
CA SER A 176 -5.39 -13.97 -5.18
C SER A 176 -6.82 -14.41 -5.48
N THR A 177 -7.00 -15.68 -5.85
CA THR A 177 -8.30 -16.31 -6.12
C THR A 177 -8.78 -17.21 -4.99
N SER A 178 -7.94 -17.52 -4.01
CA SER A 178 -8.18 -18.56 -3.00
C SER A 178 -8.36 -18.05 -1.56
N GLU A 179 -8.34 -16.73 -1.33
CA GLU A 179 -8.48 -16.16 0.02
C GLU A 179 -9.77 -15.32 0.16
N LEU A 180 -10.22 -15.14 1.40
CA LEU A 180 -11.39 -14.33 1.75
C LEU A 180 -11.25 -12.90 1.21
N ARG A 181 -12.32 -12.38 0.60
CA ARG A 181 -12.34 -10.99 0.12
C ARG A 181 -12.47 -10.01 1.29
N LEU A 182 -11.98 -8.79 1.12
CA LEU A 182 -12.14 -7.75 2.14
C LEU A 182 -13.59 -7.48 2.53
N GLU A 183 -14.54 -7.60 1.59
CA GLU A 183 -15.98 -7.46 1.86
C GLU A 183 -16.53 -8.54 2.81
N GLU A 184 -15.87 -9.68 2.88
CA GLU A 184 -16.23 -10.80 3.75
C GLU A 184 -15.61 -10.63 5.14
N ILE A 185 -14.47 -9.94 5.23
CA ILE A 185 -13.67 -9.73 6.43
C ILE A 185 -14.09 -8.45 7.18
N ILE A 186 -14.31 -7.35 6.47
CA ILE A 186 -14.47 -6.00 7.02
C ILE A 186 -15.93 -5.57 6.91
N ASP A 187 -16.44 -4.93 7.96
CA ASP A 187 -17.77 -4.32 7.96
C ASP A 187 -17.90 -3.26 6.86
N LYS A 188 -19.12 -3.10 6.32
CA LYS A 188 -19.38 -2.22 5.17
C LYS A 188 -19.01 -0.77 5.45
N ASP A 189 -19.31 -0.24 6.63
CA ASP A 189 -19.08 1.16 6.96
C ASP A 189 -17.60 1.43 7.18
N TRP A 190 -16.90 0.47 7.78
CA TRP A 190 -15.45 0.49 7.90
C TRP A 190 -14.77 0.39 6.54
N LEU A 191 -15.20 -0.53 5.69
CA LEU A 191 -14.65 -0.70 4.35
C LEU A 191 -14.85 0.57 3.50
N GLN A 192 -16.01 1.21 3.60
CA GLN A 192 -16.25 2.50 2.97
C GLN A 192 -15.31 3.58 3.52
N ARG A 193 -15.08 3.61 4.84
CA ARG A 193 -14.16 4.56 5.49
C ARG A 193 -12.72 4.37 5.01
N LEU A 194 -12.23 3.14 4.93
CA LEU A 194 -10.87 2.81 4.46
C LEU A 194 -10.67 3.25 3.00
N ARG A 195 -11.67 3.02 2.15
CA ARG A 195 -11.61 3.34 0.71
C ARG A 195 -11.80 4.83 0.40
N LYS A 196 -12.34 5.61 1.34
CA LYS A 196 -12.51 7.06 1.21
C LYS A 196 -11.18 7.78 1.45
N THR A 197 -10.45 8.06 0.38
CA THR A 197 -9.16 8.75 0.40
C THR A 197 -9.21 10.17 0.98
N ASN A 198 -10.38 10.84 0.95
CA ASN A 198 -10.57 12.15 1.58
C ASN A 198 -10.64 12.10 3.12
N LEU A 199 -10.95 10.94 3.70
CA LEU A 199 -10.90 10.72 5.15
C LEU A 199 -9.48 10.46 5.64
N PHE A 200 -8.53 10.31 4.72
CA PHE A 200 -7.12 10.27 5.03
C PHE A 200 -6.69 11.65 5.54
N ASN A 201 -6.47 11.75 6.85
CA ASN A 201 -6.22 13.03 7.48
C ASN A 201 -4.76 13.47 7.25
N HIS A 202 -4.53 14.21 6.16
CA HIS A 202 -3.21 14.80 5.85
C HIS A 202 -2.65 15.64 7.02
N ARG A 203 -3.49 16.24 7.87
CA ARG A 203 -3.05 17.00 9.05
C ARG A 203 -2.46 16.10 10.14
N ARG A 204 -2.95 14.87 10.30
CA ARG A 204 -2.37 13.89 11.24
C ARG A 204 -1.01 13.37 10.76
N MET A 205 -0.84 13.21 9.44
CA MET A 205 0.48 12.97 8.84
C MET A 205 1.45 14.12 9.16
N LYS A 206 1.00 15.38 8.99
CA LYS A 206 1.79 16.60 9.28
C LYS A 206 2.21 16.72 10.75
N GLN A 207 1.30 16.42 11.67
CA GLN A 207 1.56 16.53 13.11
C GLN A 207 2.26 15.31 13.70
N LYS A 208 2.33 14.19 12.95
CA LYS A 208 2.88 12.90 13.40
C LYS A 208 2.38 12.50 14.79
N ASN A 209 1.10 12.75 15.06
CA ASN A 209 0.48 12.34 16.32
C ASN A 209 0.62 10.82 16.43
N TYR A 210 1.42 10.39 17.39
CA TYR A 210 1.71 8.98 17.62
C TYR A 210 0.98 8.49 18.85
N GLU A 211 0.60 7.22 18.81
CA GLU A 211 0.14 6.49 19.98
C GLU A 211 1.35 5.75 20.57
N SER A 212 1.57 5.88 21.87
CA SER A 212 2.65 5.19 22.57
C SER A 212 2.15 3.86 23.12
N MET A 213 2.92 2.80 22.93
CA MET A 213 2.58 1.47 23.40
C MET A 213 3.81 0.74 23.95
N LYS A 214 3.68 0.24 25.18
CA LYS A 214 4.69 -0.60 25.82
C LYS A 214 4.42 -2.07 25.52
N GLY A 215 5.44 -2.82 25.13
CA GLY A 215 5.34 -4.27 25.02
C GLY A 215 5.26 -4.92 26.40
N THR A 216 4.32 -5.86 26.58
CA THR A 216 4.03 -6.51 27.86
C THR A 216 4.38 -8.00 27.81
N SER A 217 4.56 -8.62 28.98
CA SER A 217 4.78 -10.08 29.07
C SER A 217 3.56 -10.91 28.64
N GLN A 218 2.37 -10.31 28.64
CA GLN A 218 1.12 -10.97 28.25
C GLN A 218 0.83 -10.86 26.75
N GLY A 219 1.69 -10.20 25.97
CA GLY A 219 1.47 -10.00 24.53
C GLY A 219 0.44 -8.91 24.22
N GLY A 220 0.44 -7.82 25.01
CA GLY A 220 -0.43 -6.66 24.78
C GLY A 220 -0.36 -6.19 23.34
N CYS A 221 -1.52 -5.89 22.75
CA CYS A 221 -1.64 -5.64 21.31
C CYS A 221 -2.36 -4.32 20.98
N TYR A 222 -1.99 -3.72 19.85
CA TYR A 222 -2.64 -2.56 19.24
C TYR A 222 -3.41 -2.96 17.99
N THR A 223 -4.58 -2.38 17.78
CA THR A 223 -5.41 -2.65 16.59
C THR A 223 -6.14 -1.41 16.09
N VAL A 224 -6.54 -1.45 14.82
CA VAL A 224 -7.50 -0.55 14.20
C VAL A 224 -8.61 -1.40 13.60
N GLY A 225 -9.83 -1.31 14.14
CA GLY A 225 -10.97 -2.02 13.60
C GLY A 225 -10.96 -3.54 13.81
N GLY A 226 -9.96 -4.13 14.48
CA GLY A 226 -9.76 -5.59 14.49
C GLY A 226 -9.12 -6.14 13.21
N ILE A 227 -8.74 -5.26 12.27
CA ILE A 227 -8.21 -5.64 10.95
C ILE A 227 -6.77 -6.18 11.05
N PHE A 228 -6.09 -5.91 12.16
CA PHE A 228 -4.83 -6.54 12.56
C PHE A 228 -4.63 -6.42 14.07
N TYR A 229 -3.70 -7.17 14.65
CA TYR A 229 -3.20 -6.96 16.02
C TYR A 229 -1.68 -6.91 16.04
N LEU A 230 -1.10 -5.75 16.31
CA LEU A 230 0.34 -5.55 16.47
C LEU A 230 0.75 -5.86 17.91
N VAL A 231 1.70 -6.76 18.10
CA VAL A 231 2.24 -7.18 19.40
C VAL A 231 3.72 -6.79 19.48
N PRO A 232 4.07 -5.77 20.28
CA PRO A 232 5.46 -5.40 20.48
C PRO A 232 6.19 -6.32 21.49
N PRO A 233 7.52 -6.49 21.35
CA PRO A 233 8.30 -7.32 22.26
C PRO A 233 8.29 -6.77 23.70
N LYS A 234 8.30 -7.66 24.70
CA LYS A 234 8.24 -7.32 26.12
C LYS A 234 9.30 -6.27 26.48
N GLY A 235 8.89 -5.21 27.18
CA GLY A 235 9.81 -4.17 27.68
C GLY A 235 10.26 -3.17 26.61
N SER A 236 9.77 -3.25 25.38
CA SER A 236 9.94 -2.20 24.36
C SER A 236 8.95 -1.05 24.57
N ILE A 237 9.30 0.15 24.11
CA ILE A 237 8.41 1.31 24.00
C ILE A 237 8.31 1.66 22.52
N ASN A 238 7.10 1.79 22.02
CA ASN A 238 6.82 1.89 20.60
C ASN A 238 5.92 3.07 20.31
N GLN A 239 6.26 3.81 19.26
CA GLN A 239 5.44 4.88 18.70
C GLN A 239 4.78 4.38 17.44
N ILE A 240 3.47 4.54 17.35
CA ILE A 240 2.66 4.13 16.22
C ILE A 240 2.01 5.37 15.61
N VAL A 241 2.35 5.69 14.37
CA VAL A 241 1.67 6.75 13.60
C VAL A 241 0.72 6.07 12.64
N LYS A 242 -0.57 6.17 12.96
CA LYS A 242 -1.63 5.54 12.18
C LYS A 242 -1.91 6.31 10.90
N CYS A 243 -1.71 5.65 9.76
CA CYS A 243 -2.09 6.14 8.43
C CYS A 243 -3.24 5.28 7.86
N ILE A 244 -4.15 4.85 8.74
CA ILE A 244 -5.37 4.09 8.42
C ILE A 244 -6.57 4.81 9.05
N PRO A 245 -7.65 5.09 8.29
CA PRO A 245 -8.86 5.67 8.85
C PRO A 245 -9.52 4.77 9.91
N GLY A 246 -9.96 5.36 11.02
CA GLY A 246 -10.72 4.68 12.08
C GLY A 246 -10.09 4.81 13.46
N PRO A 247 -10.88 4.60 14.52
CA PRO A 247 -10.37 4.59 15.88
C PRO A 247 -9.51 3.35 16.14
N SER A 248 -8.52 3.52 17.02
CA SER A 248 -7.60 2.46 17.46
C SER A 248 -7.98 2.00 18.86
N ALA A 249 -7.62 0.76 19.19
CA ALA A 249 -7.80 0.20 20.52
C ALA A 249 -6.56 -0.59 20.92
N THR A 250 -6.37 -0.75 22.23
CA THR A 250 -5.35 -1.63 22.80
C THR A 250 -6.02 -2.70 23.66
N PHE A 251 -5.45 -3.89 23.66
CA PHE A 251 -5.93 -5.01 24.45
C PHE A 251 -4.79 -5.68 25.20
N LYS A 252 -5.17 -6.43 26.26
CA LYS A 252 -4.24 -7.19 27.09
C LYS A 252 -3.43 -8.21 26.30
N ASN A 253 -4.06 -8.82 25.29
CA ASN A 253 -3.50 -9.76 24.33
C ASN A 253 -4.44 -9.91 23.12
N VAL A 254 -4.00 -10.66 22.12
CA VAL A 254 -4.75 -10.89 20.88
C VAL A 254 -6.06 -11.63 21.14
N GLU A 255 -6.04 -12.65 22.00
CA GLU A 255 -7.22 -13.44 22.37
C GLU A 255 -8.32 -12.55 22.95
N LYS A 256 -7.96 -11.64 23.86
CA LYS A 256 -8.92 -10.72 24.46
C LYS A 256 -9.48 -9.74 23.45
N GLY A 257 -8.64 -9.27 22.51
CA GLY A 257 -9.10 -8.42 21.41
C GLY A 257 -10.13 -9.12 20.53
N ILE A 258 -9.90 -10.39 20.19
CA ILE A 258 -10.81 -11.22 19.41
C ILE A 258 -12.10 -11.49 20.18
N GLU A 259 -12.01 -11.86 21.47
CA GLU A 259 -13.17 -12.11 22.34
C GLU A 259 -14.09 -10.88 22.44
N VAL A 260 -13.51 -9.69 22.61
CA VAL A 260 -14.26 -8.43 22.70
C VAL A 260 -14.96 -8.12 21.38
N PHE A 261 -14.28 -8.28 20.24
CA PHE A 261 -14.89 -8.00 18.94
C PHE A 261 -15.89 -9.06 18.50
N ARG A 262 -15.71 -10.33 18.89
CA ARG A 262 -16.73 -11.38 18.76
C ARG A 262 -18.03 -10.94 19.44
N SER A 263 -17.94 -10.49 20.70
CA SER A 263 -19.09 -9.96 21.45
C SER A 263 -19.74 -8.75 20.76
N CYS A 264 -18.96 -7.87 20.12
CA CYS A 264 -19.50 -6.74 19.35
C CYS A 264 -20.32 -7.18 18.13
N THR A 265 -19.95 -8.30 17.50
CA THR A 265 -20.62 -8.82 16.29
C THR A 265 -21.79 -9.75 16.59
N SER A 266 -21.86 -10.33 17.79
CA SER A 266 -22.90 -11.29 18.17
C SER A 266 -24.04 -10.69 19.00
N SER A 267 -23.85 -9.53 19.63
CA SER A 267 -24.88 -8.92 20.49
C SER A 267 -25.99 -8.24 19.70
N SER A 268 -27.24 -8.47 20.09
CA SER A 268 -28.44 -7.80 19.54
C SER A 268 -28.58 -6.32 19.95
N GLY A 269 -27.67 -5.80 20.80
CA GLY A 269 -27.57 -4.39 21.18
C GLY A 269 -26.20 -3.77 20.84
N THR A 270 -26.10 -2.45 20.94
CA THR A 270 -24.85 -1.71 20.64
C THR A 270 -23.81 -1.91 21.74
N HIS A 271 -22.88 -2.83 21.54
CA HIS A 271 -21.74 -3.02 22.45
C HIS A 271 -20.95 -1.72 22.62
N PRO A 272 -20.47 -1.33 23.82
CA PRO A 272 -19.77 -0.05 24.06
C PRO A 272 -18.52 0.16 23.19
N LEU A 273 -17.89 -0.94 22.77
CA LEU A 273 -16.69 -0.94 21.93
C LEU A 273 -16.98 -1.17 20.43
N SER A 274 -18.25 -1.20 20.03
CA SER A 274 -18.68 -1.39 18.63
C SER A 274 -18.04 -0.38 17.67
N GLN A 275 -17.84 0.86 18.10
CA GLN A 275 -17.17 1.90 17.32
C GLN A 275 -15.71 1.56 16.93
N TYR A 276 -15.06 0.65 17.67
CA TYR A 276 -13.70 0.14 17.41
C TYR A 276 -13.68 -1.18 16.65
N CYS A 277 -14.84 -1.82 16.48
CA CYS A 277 -14.98 -3.08 15.76
C CYS A 277 -15.33 -2.79 14.30
N GLY A 278 -14.44 -3.16 13.39
CA GLY A 278 -14.61 -3.04 11.94
C GLY A 278 -14.54 -4.35 11.19
N ILE A 279 -14.53 -5.47 11.91
CA ILE A 279 -14.51 -6.82 11.37
C ILE A 279 -15.90 -7.45 11.41
N ARG A 280 -16.11 -8.42 10.53
CA ARG A 280 -17.32 -9.26 10.49
C ARG A 280 -17.17 -10.48 11.41
N SER A 281 -18.29 -11.11 11.72
CA SER A 281 -18.37 -12.29 12.59
C SER A 281 -17.55 -13.48 12.10
N VAL A 282 -17.20 -13.55 10.81
CA VAL A 282 -16.30 -14.59 10.26
C VAL A 282 -14.93 -14.60 10.93
N LEU A 283 -14.50 -13.49 11.54
CA LEU A 283 -13.25 -13.37 12.27
C LEU A 283 -13.41 -13.59 13.78
N SER A 284 -14.35 -14.46 14.16
CA SER A 284 -14.62 -14.78 15.56
C SER A 284 -13.46 -15.47 16.25
N ASP A 285 -12.59 -16.18 15.52
CA ASP A 285 -11.60 -17.09 16.09
C ASP A 285 -10.17 -16.75 15.68
N LYS A 286 -9.22 -17.10 16.55
CA LYS A 286 -7.79 -16.82 16.38
C LYS A 286 -7.20 -17.49 15.14
N ASP A 287 -7.72 -18.65 14.73
CA ASP A 287 -7.26 -19.40 13.55
C ASP A 287 -7.58 -18.72 12.21
N GLN A 288 -8.46 -17.73 12.24
CA GLN A 288 -8.76 -16.87 11.09
C GLN A 288 -7.67 -15.81 10.87
N TYR A 289 -6.71 -15.72 11.79
CA TYR A 289 -5.56 -14.82 11.70
C TYR A 289 -4.28 -15.62 11.47
N ARG A 290 -3.40 -15.07 10.65
CA ARG A 290 -2.01 -15.51 10.51
C ARG A 290 -1.13 -14.70 11.45
N ARG A 291 -0.27 -15.37 12.21
CA ARG A 291 0.76 -14.76 13.05
C ARG A 291 2.00 -14.53 12.19
N TYR A 292 2.38 -13.29 12.00
CA TYR A 292 3.58 -12.92 11.28
C TYR A 292 4.61 -12.31 12.22
N ALA A 293 5.85 -12.79 12.15
CA ALA A 293 7.01 -12.14 12.73
C ALA A 293 7.54 -11.06 11.79
N ILE A 294 7.73 -9.86 12.33
CA ILE A 294 8.36 -8.75 11.61
C ILE A 294 9.87 -8.92 11.74
N PRO A 295 10.63 -9.05 10.64
CA PRO A 295 12.08 -9.22 10.74
C PRO A 295 12.74 -8.01 11.42
N PRO A 296 13.88 -8.22 12.11
CA PRO A 296 14.56 -7.17 12.88
C PRO A 296 14.77 -5.88 12.08
N PHE A 297 14.57 -4.75 12.75
CA PHE A 297 14.76 -3.42 12.15
C PHE A 297 15.29 -2.42 13.18
N VAL A 298 15.91 -1.35 12.66
CA VAL A 298 16.36 -0.22 13.47
C VAL A 298 15.76 1.07 12.93
N GLY A 299 15.19 1.86 13.84
CA GLY A 299 14.53 3.11 13.49
C GLY A 299 13.04 2.90 13.24
N SER A 300 12.55 3.42 12.13
CA SER A 300 11.13 3.40 11.79
C SER A 300 10.90 2.52 10.58
N ILE A 301 9.77 1.82 10.56
CA ILE A 301 9.26 1.06 9.41
C ILE A 301 7.82 1.47 9.14
N GLU A 302 7.37 1.26 7.91
CA GLU A 302 5.96 1.27 7.55
C GLU A 302 5.48 -0.17 7.37
N ILE A 303 4.42 -0.54 8.09
CA ILE A 303 3.71 -1.80 7.91
C ILE A 303 2.55 -1.52 6.96
N VAL A 304 2.55 -2.17 5.81
CA VAL A 304 1.62 -1.93 4.70
C VAL A 304 0.65 -3.10 4.61
N LEU A 305 -0.64 -2.81 4.58
CA LEU A 305 -1.72 -3.79 4.41
C LEU A 305 -2.46 -3.51 3.10
N LYS A 306 -2.52 -4.50 2.22
CA LYS A 306 -3.12 -4.37 0.88
C LYS A 306 -4.58 -3.96 0.98
N ASP A 307 -4.98 -2.99 0.16
CA ASP A 307 -6.34 -2.44 0.06
C ASP A 307 -6.87 -1.76 1.34
N ILE A 308 -6.01 -1.56 2.35
CA ILE A 308 -6.34 -0.94 3.64
C ILE A 308 -5.54 0.34 3.84
N GLY A 309 -4.21 0.28 3.68
CA GLY A 309 -3.31 1.40 3.93
C GLY A 309 -2.03 0.97 4.63
N TYR A 310 -1.44 1.85 5.43
CA TYR A 310 -0.21 1.53 6.17
C TYR A 310 -0.17 2.26 7.51
N PHE A 311 0.74 1.89 8.38
CA PHE A 311 1.05 2.67 9.57
C PHE A 311 2.55 2.61 9.86
N LEU A 312 3.07 3.66 10.48
CA LEU A 312 4.47 3.72 10.85
C LEU A 312 4.65 3.17 12.27
N LEU A 313 5.65 2.32 12.44
CA LEU A 313 6.08 1.76 13.71
C LEU A 313 7.52 2.19 13.98
N ARG A 314 7.79 2.65 15.21
CA ARG A 314 9.14 2.96 15.69
C ARG A 314 9.31 2.47 17.11
N THR A 315 10.35 1.69 17.36
CA THR A 315 10.80 1.41 18.73
C THR A 315 11.72 2.53 19.21
N THR A 316 11.47 3.05 20.40
CA THR A 316 12.17 4.20 20.98
C THR A 316 13.08 3.81 22.14
N GLY A 317 14.07 4.66 22.42
CA GLY A 317 15.09 4.43 23.44
C GLY A 317 16.43 4.02 22.83
N ARG A 318 17.39 3.68 23.69
CA ARG A 318 18.65 3.06 23.25
C ARG A 318 18.33 1.71 22.62
N TYR A 319 19.01 1.39 21.53
CA TYR A 319 18.84 0.10 20.87
C TYR A 319 19.24 -1.05 21.81
N GLU A 320 18.32 -2.00 21.97
CA GLU A 320 18.48 -3.26 22.70
C GLU A 320 17.51 -4.24 22.06
N PHE A 321 17.99 -5.40 21.61
CA PHE A 321 17.12 -6.41 21.03
C PHE A 321 16.31 -7.10 22.14
N LYS A 322 15.01 -6.83 22.19
CA LYS A 322 14.07 -7.38 23.20
C LYS A 322 13.19 -8.51 22.66
N GLY A 323 13.46 -8.95 21.43
CA GLY A 323 12.60 -9.84 20.65
C GLY A 323 12.01 -9.15 19.42
N LEU A 324 11.26 -9.91 18.64
CA LEU A 324 10.61 -9.43 17.42
C LEU A 324 9.25 -8.81 17.72
N HIS A 325 8.86 -7.84 16.88
CA HIS A 325 7.47 -7.45 16.79
C HIS A 325 6.70 -8.51 16.01
N GLU A 326 5.45 -8.72 16.38
CA GLU A 326 4.56 -9.62 15.68
C GLU A 326 3.31 -8.88 15.23
N ILE A 327 2.69 -9.34 14.16
CA ILE A 327 1.40 -8.85 13.71
C ILE A 327 0.49 -10.01 13.34
N TRP A 328 -0.73 -9.99 13.87
CA TRP A 328 -1.77 -10.95 13.56
C TRP A 328 -2.71 -10.31 12.54
N VAL A 329 -2.86 -10.94 11.39
CA VAL A 329 -3.62 -10.38 10.26
C VAL A 329 -4.61 -11.43 9.77
N PRO A 330 -5.89 -11.08 9.52
CA PRO A 330 -6.86 -12.00 8.93
C PRO A 330 -6.34 -12.65 7.64
N ARG A 331 -6.69 -13.93 7.43
CA ARG A 331 -6.49 -14.61 6.15
C ARG A 331 -7.17 -13.80 5.04
N GLY A 332 -6.48 -13.54 3.93
CA GLY A 332 -6.97 -12.68 2.84
C GLY A 332 -6.42 -11.26 2.82
N ILE A 333 -5.73 -10.82 3.88
CA ILE A 333 -5.02 -9.54 3.88
C ILE A 333 -3.53 -9.77 3.73
N GLU A 334 -2.99 -9.33 2.60
CA GLU A 334 -1.54 -9.31 2.35
C GLU A 334 -0.88 -8.17 3.14
N VAL A 335 0.27 -8.48 3.75
CA VAL A 335 1.05 -7.55 4.57
C VAL A 335 2.53 -7.59 4.18
N CYS A 336 3.17 -6.42 4.14
CA CYS A 336 4.63 -6.30 4.04
C CYS A 336 5.14 -5.17 4.92
N ILE A 337 6.46 -5.05 5.04
CA ILE A 337 7.10 -3.89 5.66
C ILE A 337 8.02 -3.18 4.67
N ARG A 338 8.25 -1.90 4.89
CA ARG A 338 9.22 -1.09 4.14
C ARG A 338 9.83 0.00 5.01
N GLU A 339 10.97 0.53 4.59
CA GLU A 339 11.46 1.79 5.15
C GLU A 339 10.47 2.93 4.81
N PRO A 340 10.28 3.94 5.70
CA PRO A 340 9.35 5.03 5.46
C PRO A 340 9.67 5.78 4.17
N LEU A 341 8.80 5.64 3.15
CA LEU A 341 9.13 6.01 1.77
C LEU A 341 9.42 7.50 1.62
N GLU A 342 8.61 8.35 2.24
CA GLU A 342 8.81 9.81 2.20
C GLU A 342 10.21 10.15 2.71
N LYS A 343 10.54 9.73 3.93
CA LYS A 343 11.85 10.01 4.54
C LYS A 343 13.00 9.46 3.71
N LEU A 344 12.87 8.22 3.22
CA LEU A 344 13.90 7.54 2.42
C LEU A 344 14.18 8.28 1.11
N ILE A 345 13.13 8.63 0.37
CA ILE A 345 13.22 9.33 -0.91
C ILE A 345 13.80 10.73 -0.70
N GLU A 346 13.32 11.45 0.32
CA GLU A 346 13.78 12.79 0.66
C GLU A 346 15.26 12.82 1.06
N SER A 347 15.68 11.96 2.01
CA SER A 347 17.05 11.96 2.51
C SER A 347 18.06 11.56 1.44
N ASN A 348 17.72 10.56 0.63
CA ASN A 348 18.65 10.07 -0.39
C ASN A 348 18.72 11.01 -1.58
N TYR A 349 17.63 11.66 -1.95
CA TYR A 349 17.67 12.72 -2.96
C TYR A 349 18.56 13.87 -2.51
N LYS A 350 18.44 14.31 -1.26
CA LYS A 350 19.32 15.34 -0.68
C LYS A 350 20.79 14.92 -0.78
N ARG A 351 21.13 13.70 -0.35
CA ARG A 351 22.51 13.18 -0.41
C ARG A 351 23.04 13.03 -1.84
N TYR A 352 22.19 12.60 -2.79
CA TYR A 352 22.52 12.57 -4.21
C TYR A 352 22.92 13.97 -4.72
N MET A 353 22.15 15.00 -4.36
CA MET A 353 22.46 16.38 -4.75
C MET A 353 23.75 16.90 -4.10
N GLU A 354 23.94 16.65 -2.81
CA GLU A 354 25.14 17.07 -2.05
C GLU A 354 26.43 16.42 -2.58
N THR A 355 26.34 15.20 -3.09
CA THR A 355 27.48 14.44 -3.61
C THR A 355 27.69 14.61 -5.12
N GLY A 356 26.91 15.46 -5.79
CA GLY A 356 26.98 15.63 -7.25
C GLY A 356 26.62 14.36 -8.03
N GLY A 357 25.77 13.51 -7.47
CA GLY A 357 25.32 12.26 -8.08
C GLY A 357 26.22 11.04 -7.88
N LYS A 358 27.28 11.15 -7.06
CA LYS A 358 28.13 10.00 -6.71
C LYS A 358 27.37 8.94 -5.93
N GLU A 359 26.53 9.37 -5.00
CA GLU A 359 25.68 8.46 -4.23
C GLU A 359 24.31 8.27 -4.89
N PRO A 360 23.79 7.03 -4.95
CA PRO A 360 22.52 6.75 -5.58
C PRO A 360 21.33 7.29 -4.76
N VAL A 361 20.22 7.64 -5.44
CA VAL A 361 18.96 7.98 -4.75
C VAL A 361 18.28 6.76 -4.15
N PHE A 362 18.58 5.55 -4.64
CA PHE A 362 18.12 4.29 -4.07
C PHE A 362 19.28 3.55 -3.38
N PRO A 363 19.13 3.10 -2.12
CA PRO A 363 20.20 2.40 -1.40
C PRO A 363 20.46 1.03 -2.03
N ARG A 364 21.73 0.63 -2.11
CA ARG A 364 22.16 -0.65 -2.71
C ARG A 364 22.77 -1.62 -1.71
N ASP A 365 23.12 -1.11 -0.54
CA ASP A 365 23.79 -1.79 0.56
C ASP A 365 22.82 -2.62 1.42
N ARG A 366 21.50 -2.40 1.30
CA ARG A 366 20.50 -3.13 2.08
C ARG A 366 19.13 -3.19 1.40
N PRO A 367 18.30 -4.20 1.73
CA PRO A 367 16.90 -4.22 1.34
C PRO A 367 16.10 -3.10 2.02
N VAL A 368 15.14 -2.51 1.31
CA VAL A 368 14.24 -1.46 1.83
C VAL A 368 12.80 -1.92 1.99
N ILE A 369 12.50 -3.14 1.57
CA ILE A 369 11.19 -3.78 1.63
C ILE A 369 11.42 -5.22 2.09
N SER A 370 10.51 -5.74 2.91
CA SER A 370 10.50 -7.14 3.29
C SER A 370 9.08 -7.69 3.36
N SER A 371 8.93 -8.94 2.98
CA SER A 371 7.84 -9.79 3.45
C SER A 371 7.99 -10.02 4.96
N LEU A 372 6.90 -10.44 5.60
CA LEU A 372 6.96 -10.94 6.96
C LEU A 372 7.00 -12.47 6.93
N TYR A 373 7.37 -13.08 8.06
CA TYR A 373 7.50 -14.52 8.18
C TYR A 373 6.32 -15.08 8.96
N GLU A 374 5.50 -15.91 8.32
CA GLU A 374 4.42 -16.62 8.99
C GLU A 374 5.02 -17.65 9.95
N VAL A 375 4.69 -17.54 11.24
CA VAL A 375 5.20 -18.41 12.30
C VAL A 375 4.04 -19.12 12.98
N ALA A 376 4.28 -20.33 13.48
CA ALA A 376 3.24 -21.08 14.19
C ALA A 376 2.74 -20.30 15.41
N GLN A 377 1.45 -20.45 15.76
CA GLN A 377 0.85 -19.70 16.86
C GLN A 377 1.50 -19.97 18.23
N ASN A 378 2.08 -21.16 18.40
CA ASN A 378 2.78 -21.61 19.61
C ASN A 378 4.30 -21.54 19.49
N GLU A 379 4.86 -20.97 18.41
CA GLU A 379 6.30 -20.83 18.24
C GLU A 379 6.91 -19.93 19.33
N THR A 380 7.96 -20.42 19.97
CA THR A 380 8.67 -19.75 21.08
C THR A 380 10.01 -19.20 20.64
N ASP A 381 10.74 -19.89 19.77
CA ASP A 381 12.01 -19.43 19.18
C ASP A 381 11.75 -18.75 17.83
N VAL A 382 11.08 -17.61 17.93
CA VAL A 382 10.60 -16.87 16.75
C VAL A 382 11.77 -16.35 15.92
N LEU A 383 12.87 -15.93 16.55
CA LEU A 383 14.01 -15.34 15.82
C LEU A 383 14.74 -16.39 14.97
N ASN A 384 15.03 -17.56 15.53
CA ASN A 384 15.63 -18.65 14.76
C ASN A 384 14.68 -19.12 13.65
N THR A 385 13.38 -19.22 13.94
CA THR A 385 12.37 -19.54 12.92
C THR A 385 12.38 -18.54 11.76
N VAL A 386 12.47 -17.23 12.05
CA VAL A 386 12.64 -16.18 11.03
C VAL A 386 13.91 -16.41 10.21
N LYS A 387 15.06 -16.71 10.82
CA LYS A 387 16.29 -17.04 10.10
C LYS A 387 16.06 -18.21 9.14
N GLN A 388 15.49 -19.31 9.61
CA GLN A 388 15.25 -20.50 8.79
C GLN A 388 14.30 -20.21 7.61
N LEU A 389 13.22 -19.48 7.85
CA LEU A 389 12.27 -19.09 6.81
C LEU A 389 12.90 -18.13 5.79
N TYR A 390 13.72 -17.18 6.24
CA TYR A 390 14.49 -16.32 5.35
C TYR A 390 15.45 -17.12 4.46
N LEU A 391 16.22 -18.04 5.04
CA LEU A 391 17.13 -18.91 4.28
C LEU A 391 16.37 -19.81 3.30
N LYS A 392 15.21 -20.33 3.68
CA LYS A 392 14.36 -21.09 2.75
C LYS A 392 13.86 -20.22 1.59
N THR A 393 13.40 -19.01 1.89
CA THR A 393 12.81 -18.12 0.88
C THR A 393 13.87 -17.58 -0.09
N THR A 394 15.10 -17.39 0.37
CA THR A 394 16.23 -16.90 -0.43
C THR A 394 17.06 -18.00 -1.11
N GLU A 395 16.63 -19.28 -1.03
CA GLU A 395 17.37 -20.41 -1.61
C GLU A 395 17.70 -20.23 -3.10
N LYS A 396 16.78 -19.64 -3.87
CA LYS A 396 16.95 -19.41 -5.32
C LYS A 396 17.53 -18.03 -5.66
N ASP A 397 17.78 -17.19 -4.66
CA ASP A 397 18.30 -15.84 -4.83
C ASP A 397 19.56 -15.67 -3.97
N LEU A 398 20.65 -16.27 -4.43
CA LEU A 398 21.96 -16.24 -3.74
C LEU A 398 22.45 -14.81 -3.50
N SER A 399 22.05 -13.84 -4.33
CA SER A 399 22.45 -12.44 -4.17
C SER A 399 21.78 -11.76 -2.98
N ALA A 400 20.61 -12.25 -2.57
CA ALA A 400 19.87 -11.75 -1.43
C ALA A 400 20.10 -12.57 -0.15
N ARG A 401 20.77 -13.73 -0.24
CA ARG A 401 21.03 -14.66 0.86
C ARG A 401 22.21 -14.19 1.71
N ARG A 402 21.94 -13.77 2.94
CA ARG A 402 22.92 -13.30 3.95
C ARG A 402 22.84 -14.18 5.21
N PHE A 403 23.78 -14.00 6.14
CA PHE A 403 23.70 -14.56 7.49
C PHE A 403 23.51 -16.08 7.59
N VAL A 404 24.12 -16.85 6.68
CA VAL A 404 23.88 -18.30 6.58
C VAL A 404 24.44 -19.01 7.81
N GLU A 405 25.69 -18.72 8.15
CA GLU A 405 26.44 -19.40 9.21
C GLU A 405 26.38 -18.65 10.56
N ASP A 406 25.90 -17.40 10.56
CA ASP A 406 25.90 -16.52 11.74
C ASP A 406 24.82 -16.91 12.77
N ASP A 407 25.11 -16.78 14.06
CA ASP A 407 24.10 -16.88 15.11
C ASP A 407 23.10 -15.71 14.96
N PRO A 408 21.77 -15.98 14.87
CA PRO A 408 20.82 -14.92 14.68
C PRO A 408 20.76 -13.89 15.82
N TYR A 409 21.16 -14.26 17.05
CA TYR A 409 21.25 -13.33 18.17
C TYR A 409 22.45 -12.40 18.06
N ASP A 410 23.58 -12.86 17.53
CA ASP A 410 24.74 -12.02 17.28
C ASP A 410 24.46 -11.00 16.17
N VAL A 411 23.82 -11.44 15.08
CA VAL A 411 23.45 -10.59 13.93
C VAL A 411 22.58 -9.39 14.35
N VAL A 412 21.62 -9.59 15.26
CA VAL A 412 20.73 -8.50 15.70
C VAL A 412 21.39 -7.57 16.71
N GLN A 413 22.42 -7.99 17.42
CA GLN A 413 23.17 -7.13 18.35
C GLN A 413 24.22 -6.28 17.62
N ASP A 414 24.75 -6.78 16.51
CA ASP A 414 25.79 -6.12 15.72
C ASP A 414 25.32 -4.76 15.14
N PRO A 415 25.98 -3.63 15.49
CA PRO A 415 25.66 -2.32 14.96
C PRO A 415 25.68 -2.17 13.44
N GLU A 416 26.52 -2.91 12.73
CA GLU A 416 26.67 -2.86 11.27
C GLU A 416 25.59 -3.69 10.57
N ASN A 417 25.26 -4.85 11.14
CA ASN A 417 24.36 -5.83 10.52
C ASN A 417 22.90 -5.74 10.98
N LYS A 418 22.61 -5.05 12.10
CA LYS A 418 21.24 -4.92 12.64
C LYS A 418 20.25 -4.17 11.74
N ARG A 419 20.72 -3.42 10.75
CA ARG A 419 19.84 -2.63 9.88
C ARG A 419 19.24 -3.53 8.80
N ASN A 420 17.99 -3.93 9.03
CA ASN A 420 17.18 -4.73 8.10
C ASN A 420 17.73 -6.17 7.93
N ALA A 421 18.10 -6.80 9.06
CA ALA A 421 18.51 -8.21 9.09
C ALA A 421 17.32 -9.11 8.73
N TYR A 422 17.58 -10.13 7.91
CA TYR A 422 16.54 -11.05 7.39
C TYR A 422 15.43 -10.38 6.58
N TRP A 423 15.65 -9.17 6.07
CA TRP A 423 14.69 -8.54 5.15
C TRP A 423 14.82 -9.14 3.76
N TYR A 424 13.71 -9.59 3.20
CA TYR A 424 13.60 -10.09 1.83
C TYR A 424 12.17 -9.93 1.33
N TYR A 425 12.01 -9.49 0.08
CA TYR A 425 10.70 -9.41 -0.57
C TYR A 425 10.74 -10.18 -1.87
N GLN A 426 9.80 -11.11 -2.04
CA GLN A 426 9.65 -11.90 -3.25
C GLN A 426 8.75 -11.15 -4.23
N TRP A 427 9.29 -10.83 -5.40
CA TRP A 427 8.69 -9.93 -6.40
C TRP A 427 7.84 -10.63 -7.46
#